data_AF-A0A1V2PPT8-F1
#
_entry.id   AF-A0A1V2PPT8-F1
#
_cell.length_a   1.000
_cell.length_b   1.000
_cell.length_c   1.000
_cell.angle_alpha   90.00
_cell.angle_beta   90.00
_cell.angle_gamma   90.00
#
_symmetry.space_group_name_H-M   'P 1'
#
loop_
_entity.id
_entity.type
_entity.pdbx_description
1 polymer ?
#
loop_
_entity_poly.entity_id
_entity_poly.type
_entity_poly.pdbx_seq_one_letter_code
_entity_poly.pdbx_strand_id
1 'polypeptide(L)' 'MRNCLGREITDTEAELVAAYEAVRRLADERIGELAPYQARNVLKALSCLWQVMNGLDMQPGHLYEVGA' A
#
# COMPACT_ATOMS: atom_id res chain seq x y z
N MET A 1 11.31 8.05 -10.17
CA MET A 1 11.51 7.05 -9.08
C MET A 1 11.93 5.73 -9.74
N ARG A 2 12.71 4.87 -9.09
CA ARG A 2 13.11 3.58 -9.67
C ARG A 2 12.61 2.40 -8.85
N ASN A 3 12.19 1.34 -9.54
CA ASN A 3 11.82 0.08 -8.89
C ASN A 3 13.06 -0.79 -8.58
N CYS A 4 12.84 -1.97 -8.00
CA CYS A 4 13.91 -2.87 -7.59
C CYS A 4 14.70 -3.48 -8.76
N LEU A 5 14.19 -3.40 -9.98
CA LEU A 5 14.87 -3.83 -11.21
C LEU A 5 15.63 -2.67 -11.90
N GLY A 6 15.64 -1.49 -11.30
CA GLY A 6 16.31 -0.30 -11.85
C GLY A 6 15.54 0.41 -12.97
N ARG A 7 14.31 -0.01 -13.27
CA ARG A 7 13.39 0.65 -14.21
C ARG A 7 12.87 1.96 -13.59
N GLU A 8 12.90 3.04 -14.36
CA GLU A 8 12.18 4.27 -14.03
C GLU A 8 10.68 4.00 -14.09
N ILE A 9 9.98 4.30 -13.00
CA ILE A 9 8.51 4.31 -13.01
C ILE A 9 8.01 5.67 -13.48
N THR A 10 6.89 5.66 -14.19
CA THR A 10 6.18 6.83 -14.69
C THR A 10 5.59 7.66 -13.54
N ASP A 11 5.22 8.91 -13.83
CA ASP A 11 4.58 9.79 -12.86
C ASP A 11 3.26 9.20 -12.32
N THR A 12 2.46 8.56 -13.19
CA THR A 12 1.22 7.89 -12.79
C THR A 12 1.46 6.67 -11.90
N GLU A 13 2.49 5.87 -12.19
CA GLU A 13 2.90 4.76 -11.31
C GLU A 13 3.40 5.29 -9.96
N ALA A 14 4.10 6.43 -9.94
CA ALA A 14 4.53 7.07 -8.70
C ALA A 14 3.36 7.57 -7.84
N GLU A 15 2.28 8.07 -8.44
CA GLU A 15 1.04 8.41 -7.71
C GLU A 15 0.41 7.18 -7.04
N LEU A 16 0.42 6.03 -7.72
CA LEU A 16 -0.07 4.77 -7.16
C LEU A 16 0.79 4.30 -5.97
N VAL A 17 2.11 4.45 -6.08
CA VAL A 17 3.05 4.17 -4.97
C VAL A 17 2.74 5.09 -3.77
N ALA A 18 2.54 6.38 -4.00
CA ALA A 18 2.21 7.33 -2.95
C ALA A 18 0.86 7.00 -2.27
N ALA A 19 -0.15 6.56 -3.03
CA ALA A 19 -1.42 6.10 -2.49
C ALA A 19 -1.24 4.87 -1.59
N TYR A 20 -0.44 3.89 -2.02
CA TYR A 20 -0.09 2.72 -1.20
C TYR A 20 0.55 3.13 0.13
N GLU A 21 1.56 3.99 0.10
CA GLU A 21 2.27 4.43 1.31
C GLU A 21 1.36 5.19 2.29
N ALA A 22 0.44 6.01 1.78
CA ALA A 22 -0.52 6.73 2.61
C ALA A 22 -1.50 5.77 3.31
N VAL A 23 -2.04 4.79 2.57
CA VAL A 23 -2.96 3.78 3.13
C VAL A 23 -2.23 2.86 4.10
N ARG A 24 -1.00 2.44 3.79
CA ARG A 24 -0.17 1.62 4.67
C ARG A 24 0.06 2.32 6.01
N ARG A 25 0.43 3.61 5.98
CA ARG A 25 0.62 4.40 7.20
C ARG A 25 -0.65 4.48 8.05
N LEU A 26 -1.81 4.67 7.42
CA LEU A 26 -3.08 4.68 8.13
C LEU A 26 -3.37 3.32 8.80
N ALA A 27 -3.06 2.23 8.10
CA ALA A 27 -3.21 0.88 8.62
C ALA A 27 -2.24 0.58 9.79
N ASP A 28 -0.98 0.99 9.68
CA ASP A 28 0.06 0.70 10.67
C ASP A 28 -0.10 1.55 11.94
N GLU A 29 -0.43 2.84 11.79
CA GLU A 29 -0.33 3.80 12.89
C GLU A 29 -1.67 4.12 13.55
N ARG A 30 -2.79 4.03 12.81
CA ARG A 30 -4.06 4.66 13.23
C ARG A 30 -5.30 3.79 13.01
N ILE A 31 -5.15 2.53 12.62
CA ILE A 31 -6.29 1.65 12.33
C ILE A 31 -7.21 1.44 13.54
N GLY A 32 -6.66 1.47 14.77
CA GLY A 32 -7.42 1.36 16.01
C GLY A 32 -8.30 2.58 16.33
N GLU A 33 -8.09 3.72 15.66
CA GLU A 33 -8.92 4.92 15.79
C GLU A 33 -10.14 4.90 14.85
N LEU A 34 -10.18 3.95 13.92
CA LEU A 34 -11.21 3.86 12.89
C LEU A 34 -12.42 3.08 13.38
N ALA A 35 -13.61 3.48 12.92
CA ALA A 35 -14.79 2.64 13.07
C ALA A 35 -14.59 1.30 12.34
N PRO A 36 -15.24 0.20 12.76
CA PRO A 36 -15.00 -1.13 12.19
C PRO A 36 -15.13 -1.20 10.66
N TYR A 37 -16.08 -0.48 10.06
CA TYR A 37 -16.26 -0.48 8.61
C TYR A 37 -15.14 0.30 7.88
N GLN A 38 -14.59 1.34 8.51
CA GLN A 38 -13.48 2.12 7.96
C GLN A 38 -12.20 1.28 7.98
N ALA A 39 -11.88 0.64 9.11
CA ALA A 39 -10.74 -0.27 9.22
C ALA A 39 -10.80 -1.37 8.15
N ARG A 40 -11.95 -2.05 8.00
CA ARG A 40 -12.13 -3.09 6.97
C ARG A 40 -11.91 -2.56 5.55
N ASN A 41 -12.34 -1.33 5.26
CA ASN A 41 -12.14 -0.73 3.94
C ASN A 41 -10.68 -0.31 3.70
N VAL A 42 -9.98 0.17 4.73
CA VAL A 42 -8.54 0.47 4.67
C VAL A 42 -7.75 -0.79 4.36
N LEU A 43 -8.02 -1.91 5.04
CA LEU A 43 -7.37 -3.20 4.76
C LEU A 43 -7.61 -3.66 3.33
N LYS A 44 -8.85 -3.55 2.82
CA LYS A 44 -9.17 -3.89 1.43
C LYS A 44 -8.41 -3.00 0.44
N ALA A 45 -8.37 -1.69 0.67
CA ALA A 45 -7.63 -0.76 -0.17
C ALA A 45 -6.13 -1.09 -0.17
N LEU A 46 -5.56 -1.39 1.00
CA LEU A 46 -4.17 -1.78 1.16
C LEU A 46 -3.86 -3.06 0.36
N SER A 47 -4.72 -4.07 0.44
CA SER A 47 -4.57 -5.32 -0.34
C SER A 47 -4.60 -5.09 -1.85
N CYS A 48 -5.52 -4.25 -2.35
CA CYS A 48 -5.56 -3.90 -3.78
C CYS A 48 -4.31 -3.16 -4.22
N LEU A 49 -3.84 -2.18 -3.43
CA LEU A 49 -2.65 -1.40 -3.76
C LEU A 49 -1.36 -2.21 -3.62
N TRP A 50 -1.31 -3.19 -2.73
CA TRP A 50 -0.18 -4.12 -2.61
C TRP A 50 0.04 -4.91 -3.91
N GLN A 51 -1.04 -5.30 -4.61
CA GLN A 51 -0.92 -5.93 -5.93
C GLN A 51 -0.26 -5.01 -6.96
N VAL A 52 -0.55 -3.71 -6.91
CA VAL A 52 0.12 -2.71 -7.76
C VAL A 52 1.61 -2.66 -7.45
N MET A 53 1.98 -2.60 -6.16
CA MET A 53 3.39 -2.57 -5.75
C MET A 53 4.16 -3.79 -6.24
N ASN A 54 3.56 -4.98 -6.19
CA ASN A 54 4.17 -6.18 -6.76
C ASN A 54 4.30 -6.11 -8.29
N GLY A 55 3.25 -5.64 -8.99
CA GLY A 55 3.28 -5.49 -10.44
C GLY A 55 4.31 -4.46 -10.93
N LEU A 56 4.69 -3.51 -10.07
CA LEU A 56 5.74 -2.53 -10.32
C LEU A 56 7.14 -2.99 -9.92
N ASP A 57 7.29 -4.22 -9.42
CA ASP A 57 8.53 -4.73 -8.83
C ASP A 57 9.08 -3.81 -7.72
N MET A 58 8.18 -3.30 -6.88
CA MET A 58 8.53 -2.58 -5.66
C MET A 58 8.70 -3.56 -4.49
N GLN A 59 9.24 -3.09 -3.37
CA GLN A 59 9.27 -3.82 -2.10
C GLN A 59 8.19 -3.29 -1.14
N PRO A 60 6.92 -3.73 -1.26
CA PRO A 60 5.86 -3.27 -0.38
C PRO A 60 6.00 -3.77 1.06
N GLY A 61 6.89 -4.73 1.33
CA GLY A 61 6.97 -5.40 2.62
C GLY A 61 5.87 -6.44 2.82
N HIS A 62 5.77 -6.96 4.04
CA HIS A 62 4.88 -8.06 4.38
C HIS A 62 3.53 -7.53 4.90
N LEU A 63 2.44 -7.86 4.19
CA LEU A 63 1.05 -7.65 4.67
C LEU A 63 0.70 -8.43 5.95
N TYR A 64 1.56 -9.35 6.40
CA TYR A 64 1.32 -10.25 7.52
C TYR A 64 1.20 -9.56 8.89
N GLU A 65 1.45 -8.26 8.97
CA GLU A 65 1.23 -7.45 10.18
C GLU A 65 -0.19 -6.84 10.23
N VAL A 66 -0.97 -6.95 9.16
CA VAL A 66 -2.25 -6.25 9.00
C VAL A 66 -3.43 -7.22 8.91
N GLY A 67 -3.56 -8.08 9.93
CA GLY A 67 -4.80 -8.77 10.35
C GLY A 67 -5.61 -9.52 9.29
N ALA A 68 -5.47 -10.86 9.29
CA ALA A 68 -6.50 -11.77 8.77
C ALA A 68 -7.79 -11.73 9.61
#